data_AF-A0A927P7Q4-F1
#
_entry.id   AF-A0A927P7Q4-F1
#
_cell.length_a   1.000
_cell.length_b   1.000
_cell.length_c   1.000
_cell.angle_alpha   90.00
_cell.angle_beta   90.00
_cell.angle_gamma   90.00
#
_symmetry.space_group_name_H-M   'P 1'
#
loop_
_entity.id
_entity.type
_entity.pdbx_description
1 polymer ?
#
loop_
_entity_poly.entity_id
_entity_poly.type
_entity_poly.pdbx_seq_one_letter_code
_entity_poly.pdbx_strand_id
1 'polypeptide(L)'
;MMHMRRKNVSEKIHVELSRGGWRKLAYVNRELGVNFIRAFILKCELSAYLEMHEAAGIPLDTQFQELRYDDGICIIIRKIQGIWYITDIWMAETAVRYIPLFVWRKVKKGCQEVVARILTGWQALKSLCGEKSFSGQGCFC
;
A
#
# COMPACT_ATOMS: atom_id res chain seq x y z
N MET A 1 -34.36 35.09 -14.09
CA MET A 1 -32.99 35.46 -13.66
C MET A 1 -32.22 34.17 -13.40
N MET A 2 -31.54 33.65 -14.43
CA MET A 2 -30.81 32.37 -14.32
C MET A 2 -29.53 32.58 -13.51
N HIS A 3 -29.44 31.92 -12.35
CA HIS A 3 -28.18 31.78 -11.62
C HIS A 3 -27.23 30.91 -12.44
N MET A 4 -26.34 31.54 -13.22
CA MET A 4 -25.15 30.87 -13.74
C MET A 4 -24.28 30.48 -12.54
N ARG A 5 -24.34 29.22 -12.10
CA ARG A 5 -23.27 28.61 -11.32
C ARG A 5 -22.00 28.77 -12.16
N ARG A 6 -21.07 29.61 -11.70
CA ARG A 6 -19.71 29.62 -12.23
C ARG A 6 -19.23 28.17 -12.21
N LYS A 7 -18.95 27.60 -13.38
CA LYS A 7 -18.15 26.38 -13.46
C LYS A 7 -16.81 26.77 -12.83
N ASN A 8 -16.54 26.25 -11.64
CA ASN A 8 -15.21 26.36 -11.05
C ASN A 8 -14.25 25.82 -12.11
N VAL A 9 -13.35 26.67 -12.58
CA VAL A 9 -12.12 26.22 -13.21
C VAL A 9 -11.57 25.16 -12.25
N SER A 10 -11.41 23.90 -12.68
CA SER A 10 -10.90 22.88 -11.78
C SER A 10 -9.51 23.33 -11.36
N GLU A 11 -9.38 23.80 -10.12
CA GLU A 11 -8.09 24.10 -9.54
C GLU A 11 -7.30 22.80 -9.61
N LYS A 12 -6.20 22.83 -10.37
CA LYS A 12 -5.36 21.64 -10.50
C LYS A 12 -4.89 21.22 -9.12
N ILE A 13 -5.14 19.97 -8.76
CA ILE A 13 -4.79 19.47 -7.45
C ILE A 13 -3.27 19.29 -7.41
N HIS A 14 -2.60 20.06 -6.56
CA HIS A 14 -1.16 19.96 -6.39
C HIS A 14 -0.80 18.86 -5.38
N VAL A 15 0.08 17.96 -5.84
CA VAL A 15 0.70 16.91 -5.03
C VAL A 15 2.18 17.20 -4.89
N GLU A 16 2.70 17.19 -3.66
CA GLU A 16 4.12 17.34 -3.38
C GLU A 16 4.67 16.19 -2.53
N LEU A 17 5.98 16.01 -2.55
CA LEU A 17 6.63 15.05 -1.65
C LEU A 17 7.10 15.75 -0.39
N SER A 18 6.75 15.19 0.77
CA SER A 18 7.38 15.59 2.03
C SER A 18 8.86 15.20 2.04
N ARG A 19 9.66 15.80 2.94
CA ARG A 19 11.06 15.41 3.13
C ARG A 19 11.21 13.92 3.49
N GLY A 20 10.27 13.37 4.25
CA GLY A 20 10.19 11.95 4.56
C GLY A 20 9.86 11.12 3.31
N GLY A 21 8.84 11.54 2.56
CA GLY A 21 8.43 10.93 1.29
C GLY A 21 9.56 10.85 0.28
N TRP A 22 10.37 11.91 0.13
CA TRP A 22 11.55 11.91 -0.73
C TRP A 22 12.57 10.84 -0.36
N ARG A 23 12.88 10.70 0.94
CA ARG A 23 13.83 9.67 1.41
C ARG A 23 13.32 8.27 1.15
N LYS A 24 12.02 8.04 1.36
CA LYS A 24 11.39 6.73 1.15
C LYS A 24 11.25 6.39 -0.33
N LEU A 25 10.91 7.36 -1.17
CA LEU A 25 10.96 7.20 -2.63
C LEU A 25 12.36 6.82 -3.10
N ALA A 26 13.40 7.49 -2.60
CA ALA A 26 14.78 7.17 -2.93
C ALA A 26 15.17 5.76 -2.48
N TYR A 27 14.69 5.31 -1.31
CA TYR A 27 14.89 3.95 -0.84
C TYR A 27 14.21 2.92 -1.74
N VAL A 28 12.91 3.12 -2.04
CA VAL A 28 12.15 2.23 -2.94
C VAL A 28 12.77 2.19 -4.34
N ASN A 29 13.21 3.32 -4.88
CA ASN A 29 13.86 3.37 -6.19
C ASN A 29 15.20 2.63 -6.24
N ARG A 30 15.93 2.52 -5.12
CA ARG A 30 17.13 1.68 -5.06
C ARG A 30 16.78 0.20 -5.16
N GLU A 31 15.67 -0.22 -4.56
CA GLU A 31 15.20 -1.61 -4.62
C GLU A 31 14.60 -1.96 -5.98
N LEU A 32 13.89 -1.03 -6.63
CA LEU A 32 13.30 -1.22 -7.96
C LEU A 32 14.34 -1.27 -9.09
N GLY A 33 15.53 -0.70 -8.88
CA GLY A 33 16.63 -0.71 -9.86
C GLY A 33 16.23 -0.03 -11.18
N VAL A 34 16.13 -0.81 -12.26
CA VAL A 34 15.77 -0.32 -13.60
C VAL A 34 14.32 0.18 -13.68
N ASN A 35 13.44 -0.29 -12.80
CA ASN A 35 12.01 0.04 -12.78
C ASN A 35 11.70 1.19 -11.83
N PHE A 36 12.63 2.12 -11.63
CA PHE A 36 12.47 3.20 -10.66
C PHE A 36 11.33 4.16 -11.03
N ILE A 37 10.63 4.66 -10.00
CA ILE A 37 9.53 5.61 -10.17
C ILE A 37 10.09 7.02 -10.28
N ARG A 38 9.71 7.71 -11.36
CA ARG A 38 10.01 9.14 -11.53
C ARG A 38 9.04 9.96 -10.69
N ALA A 39 9.58 10.74 -9.74
CA ALA A 39 8.78 11.58 -8.83
C ALA A 39 7.80 12.51 -9.57
N PHE A 40 8.18 13.05 -10.73
CA PHE A 40 7.31 13.90 -11.54
C PHE A 40 6.09 13.13 -12.07
N ILE A 41 6.29 11.92 -12.62
CA ILE A 41 5.20 11.09 -13.14
C ILE A 41 4.26 10.71 -12.01
N LEU A 42 4.81 10.25 -10.87
CA LEU A 42 4.04 9.91 -9.69
C LEU A 42 3.15 11.07 -9.21
N LYS A 43 3.70 12.29 -9.16
CA LYS A 43 2.94 13.48 -8.78
C LYS A 43 1.80 13.77 -9.77
N CYS A 44 2.06 13.68 -11.07
CA CYS A 44 1.05 13.91 -12.11
C CYS A 44 -0.09 12.89 -12.04
N GLU A 45 0.23 11.61 -11.90
CA GLU A 45 -0.77 10.55 -11.81
C GLU A 45 -1.61 10.67 -10.55
N LEU A 46 -0.99 10.97 -9.40
CA LEU A 46 -1.72 11.22 -8.17
C LEU A 46 -2.60 12.48 -8.26
N SER A 47 -2.14 13.55 -8.91
CA SER A 47 -2.99 14.74 -9.13
C SER A 47 -4.23 14.39 -9.96
N ALA A 48 -4.07 13.64 -11.05
CA ALA A 48 -5.18 13.20 -11.89
C ALA A 48 -6.15 12.27 -11.13
N TYR A 49 -5.63 11.35 -10.31
CA TYR A 49 -6.43 10.49 -9.45
C TYR A 49 -7.30 11.31 -8.48
N LEU A 50 -6.69 12.29 -7.80
CA LEU A 50 -7.40 13.15 -6.86
C LEU A 50 -8.46 14.00 -7.56
N GLU A 51 -8.17 14.52 -8.75
CA GLU A 51 -9.11 15.33 -9.55
C GLU A 51 -10.33 14.50 -9.96
N MET A 52 -10.12 13.24 -10.38
CA MET A 52 -11.21 12.33 -10.70
C MET A 52 -12.09 12.01 -9.49
N HIS A 53 -11.48 11.79 -8.32
CA HIS A 53 -12.23 11.52 -7.08
C HIS A 53 -13.04 12.74 -6.62
N GLU A 54 -12.47 13.94 -6.71
CA GLU A 54 -13.18 15.18 -6.39
C GLU A 54 -14.34 15.44 -7.37
N ALA A 55 -14.11 15.24 -8.67
CA ALA A 55 -15.16 15.35 -9.68
C ALA A 55 -16.29 14.33 -9.49
N ALA A 56 -15.97 13.13 -9.01
CA ALA A 56 -16.95 12.10 -8.66
C ALA A 56 -17.66 12.36 -7.31
N GLY A 57 -17.23 13.37 -6.53
CA GLY A 57 -17.76 13.66 -5.20
C GLY A 57 -17.44 12.57 -4.17
N ILE A 58 -16.41 11.77 -4.40
CA ILE A 58 -16.00 10.69 -3.50
C ILE A 58 -15.07 11.29 -2.43
N PRO A 59 -15.46 11.31 -1.15
CA PRO A 59 -14.61 11.85 -0.10
C PRO A 59 -13.39 10.93 0.10
N LEU A 60 -12.20 11.51 0.08
CA LEU A 60 -10.95 10.85 0.45
C LEU A 60 -10.55 11.25 1.87
N ASP A 61 -9.85 10.35 2.57
CA ASP A 61 -9.31 10.68 3.88
C ASP A 61 -8.20 11.73 3.74
N THR A 62 -8.43 12.92 4.29
CA THR A 62 -7.46 14.01 4.25
C THR A 62 -6.28 13.80 5.19
N GLN A 63 -6.37 12.92 6.19
CA GLN A 63 -5.30 12.72 7.18
C GLN A 63 -4.32 11.62 6.75
N PHE A 64 -4.82 10.47 6.31
CA PHE A 64 -4.01 9.30 5.94
C PHE A 64 -4.69 8.46 4.85
N GLN A 65 -4.71 8.96 3.62
CA GLN A 65 -5.18 8.15 2.51
C GLN A 65 -4.07 7.21 2.03
N GLU A 66 -4.25 5.92 2.27
CA GLU A 66 -3.45 4.87 1.65
C GLU A 66 -3.94 4.61 0.21
N LEU A 67 -2.99 4.48 -0.71
CA LEU A 67 -3.21 4.23 -2.13
C LEU A 67 -2.29 3.08 -2.58
N ARG A 68 -2.83 2.19 -3.40
CA ARG A 68 -2.05 1.23 -4.17
C ARG A 68 -1.73 1.85 -5.52
N TYR A 69 -0.47 2.14 -5.75
CA TYR A 69 -0.01 2.82 -6.96
C TYR A 69 0.27 1.82 -8.09
N ASP A 70 0.97 0.74 -7.77
CA ASP A 70 1.26 -0.37 -8.68
C ASP A 70 1.29 -1.69 -7.90
N ASP A 71 1.38 -2.83 -8.58
CA ASP A 71 1.42 -4.16 -7.99
C ASP A 71 2.66 -4.32 -7.08
N GLY A 72 2.44 -4.08 -5.78
CA GLY A 72 3.47 -4.13 -4.75
C GLY A 72 4.01 -2.75 -4.33
N ILE A 73 3.41 -1.63 -4.74
CA ILE A 73 3.80 -0.29 -4.28
C ILE A 73 2.62 0.41 -3.61
N CYS A 74 2.78 0.69 -2.32
CA CYS A 74 1.81 1.43 -1.53
C CYS A 74 2.33 2.83 -1.20
N ILE A 75 1.41 3.78 -1.14
CA ILE A 75 1.68 5.20 -0.90
C ILE A 75 0.70 5.71 0.15
N ILE A 76 1.17 6.55 1.08
CA ILE A 76 0.29 7.34 1.93
C ILE A 76 0.38 8.80 1.50
N ILE A 77 -0.78 9.39 1.28
CA ILE A 77 -0.93 10.83 1.06
C ILE A 77 -1.72 11.47 2.19
N ARG A 78 -1.42 12.75 2.45
CA ARG A 78 -2.10 13.59 3.44
C ARG A 78 -2.33 14.99 2.88
N LYS A 79 -3.50 15.56 3.12
CA LYS A 79 -3.79 16.97 2.81
C LYS A 79 -3.37 17.86 3.98
N ILE A 80 -2.45 18.79 3.74
CA ILE A 80 -2.01 19.80 4.72
C ILE A 80 -2.19 21.18 4.09
N GLN A 81 -2.98 22.05 4.73
CA GLN A 81 -3.24 23.42 4.26
C GLN A 81 -3.67 23.50 2.78
N GLY A 82 -4.47 22.52 2.32
CA GLY A 82 -4.97 22.48 0.95
C GLY A 82 -4.09 21.72 -0.04
N ILE A 83 -2.83 21.43 0.29
CA ILE A 83 -1.88 20.72 -0.58
C ILE A 83 -1.80 19.25 -0.17
N TRP A 84 -1.78 18.35 -1.14
CA TRP A 84 -1.57 16.93 -0.88
C TRP A 84 -0.08 16.60 -0.83
N TYR A 85 0.33 15.91 0.22
CA TYR A 85 1.70 15.48 0.45
C TYR A 85 1.80 13.97 0.43
N ILE A 86 2.74 13.45 -0.35
CA ILE A 86 3.19 12.06 -0.22
C ILE A 86 4.09 11.99 1.02
N THR A 87 3.59 11.30 2.03
CA THR A 87 4.27 11.15 3.34
C THR A 87 5.03 9.84 3.44
N ASP A 88 4.54 8.80 2.76
CA ASP A 88 5.09 7.45 2.85
C ASP A 88 4.99 6.72 1.51
N ILE A 89 5.99 5.90 1.22
CA ILE A 89 6.05 5.03 0.05
C ILE A 89 6.81 3.77 0.46
N TRP A 90 6.24 2.60 0.21
CA TRP A 90 6.89 1.33 0.52
C TRP A 90 6.49 0.25 -0.49
N MET A 91 7.35 -0.77 -0.59
CA MET A 91 6.99 -1.98 -1.30
C MET A 91 6.10 -2.84 -0.40
N ALA A 92 4.88 -3.09 -0.83
CA ALA A 92 4.01 -4.07 -0.21
C ALA A 92 4.40 -5.47 -0.70
N GLU A 93 4.53 -6.43 0.22
CA GLU A 93 4.64 -7.83 -0.18
C GLU A 93 3.39 -8.19 -1.00
N THR A 94 3.57 -8.56 -2.26
CA THR A 94 2.52 -9.15 -3.10
C THR A 94 2.21 -10.54 -2.54
N ALA A 95 1.38 -10.61 -1.50
CA ALA A 95 0.79 -11.85 -1.06
C ALA A 95 -0.22 -12.28 -2.13
N VAL A 96 0.26 -13.04 -3.12
CA VAL A 96 -0.56 -13.46 -4.27
C VAL A 96 -1.64 -14.44 -3.80
N ARG A 97 -1.42 -15.18 -2.71
CA ARG A 97 -2.39 -16.08 -2.06
C ARG A 97 -2.12 -16.18 -0.56
N TYR A 98 -3.13 -16.51 0.24
CA TYR A 98 -2.97 -16.92 1.64
C TYR A 98 -3.40 -18.36 1.79
N ILE A 99 -2.64 -19.16 2.54
CA ILE A 99 -3.02 -20.53 2.90
C ILE A 99 -3.32 -20.64 4.40
N PRO A 100 -4.38 -21.34 4.81
CA PRO A 100 -4.73 -21.50 6.22
C PRO A 100 -3.73 -22.44 6.93
N LEU A 101 -3.25 -22.01 8.11
CA LEU A 101 -2.42 -22.82 9.00
C LEU A 101 -3.29 -23.53 10.04
N PHE A 102 -3.27 -24.85 10.03
CA PHE A 102 -3.99 -25.69 10.99
C PHE A 102 -3.01 -26.37 11.94
N VAL A 103 -3.34 -26.39 13.22
CA VAL A 103 -2.63 -27.18 14.24
C VAL A 103 -3.60 -28.15 14.87
N TRP A 104 -3.14 -29.38 15.11
CA TRP A 104 -3.87 -30.35 15.91
C TRP A 104 -3.75 -29.97 17.39
N ARG A 105 -4.88 -29.73 18.04
CA ARG A 105 -4.93 -29.44 19.47
C ARG A 105 -6.01 -30.30 20.12
N LYS A 106 -5.71 -30.78 21.32
CA LYS A 106 -6.73 -31.39 22.20
C LYS A 106 -7.62 -30.28 22.73
N VAL A 107 -8.91 -30.41 22.51
CA VAL A 107 -9.94 -29.48 22.99
C VAL A 107 -10.94 -30.24 23.84
N LYS A 108 -11.34 -29.60 24.95
CA LYS A 108 -12.40 -30.12 25.80
C LYS A 108 -13.76 -29.76 25.22
N LYS A 109 -14.60 -30.76 24.99
CA LYS A 109 -16.00 -30.61 24.64
C LYS A 109 -16.83 -31.21 25.78
N GLY A 110 -17.18 -30.36 26.75
CA GLY A 110 -17.77 -30.83 28.02
C GLY A 110 -16.79 -31.70 28.80
N CYS A 111 -17.20 -32.92 29.17
CA CYS A 111 -16.37 -33.90 29.86
C CYS A 111 -15.52 -34.79 28.93
N GLN A 112 -15.56 -34.57 27.61
CA GLN A 112 -14.80 -35.34 26.63
C GLN A 112 -13.62 -34.53 26.08
N GLU A 113 -12.48 -35.18 25.89
CA GLU A 113 -11.34 -34.62 25.17
C GLU A 113 -11.33 -35.11 23.72
N VAL A 114 -11.31 -34.18 22.77
CA VAL A 114 -11.32 -34.46 21.34
C VAL A 114 -10.12 -33.78 20.70
N VAL A 115 -9.50 -34.45 19.72
CA VAL A 115 -8.43 -33.87 18.90
C VAL A 115 -9.06 -33.19 17.69
N ALA A 116 -8.82 -31.88 17.53
CA ALA A 116 -9.37 -31.11 16.42
C ALA A 116 -8.28 -30.36 15.66
N ARG A 117 -8.47 -30.19 14.35
CA ARG A 117 -7.71 -29.23 13.53
C ARG A 117 -8.24 -27.84 13.79
N ILE A 118 -7.46 -27.03 14.49
CA ILE A 118 -7.80 -25.65 14.80
C ILE A 118 -7.05 -24.75 13.83
N LEU A 119 -7.77 -23.83 13.19
CA LEU A 119 -7.18 -22.75 12.42
C LEU A 119 -6.43 -21.82 13.39
N THR A 120 -5.11 -21.79 13.29
CA THR A 120 -4.26 -20.96 14.17
C THR A 120 -3.79 -19.68 13.49
N GLY A 121 -3.87 -19.60 12.17
CA GLY A 121 -3.51 -18.41 11.43
C GLY A 121 -3.55 -18.59 9.92
N TRP A 122 -3.07 -17.58 9.20
CA TRP A 122 -2.94 -17.56 7.75
C TRP A 122 -1.48 -17.30 7.38
N GLN A 123 -0.95 -18.09 6.46
CA GLN A 123 0.39 -17.88 5.91
C GLN A 123 0.28 -17.19 4.57
N ALA A 124 0.95 -16.05 4.42
CA ALA A 124 1.11 -15.41 3.12
C ALA A 124 1.96 -16.31 2.21
N LEU A 125 1.41 -16.68 1.05
CA LEU A 125 2.15 -17.33 -0.01
C LEU A 125 2.93 -16.25 -0.76
N LYS A 126 4.22 -16.16 -0.48
CA LYS A 126 5.12 -15.29 -1.24
C LYS A 126 5.14 -15.82 -2.68
N SER A 127 4.68 -15.03 -3.64
CA SER A 127 4.94 -15.35 -5.05
C SER A 127 6.43 -15.34 -5.27
N LEU A 128 6.97 -16.44 -5.80
CA LEU A 128 8.34 -16.50 -6.30
C LEU A 128 8.46 -15.57 -7.52
N CYS A 129 8.61 -14.27 -7.29
CA CYS A 129 9.20 -13.37 -8.26
C CYS A 129 10.54 -12.94 -7.67
N GLY A 130 11.59 -13.67 -8.06
CA GLY A 130 12.97 -13.50 -7.60
C GLY A 130 13.41 -14.60 -6.65
N GLU A 131 13.77 -15.77 -7.20
CA GLU A 131 14.72 -16.67 -6.53
C GLU A 131 16.01 -15.88 -6.22
N LYS A 132 16.11 -15.37 -5.00
CA LYS A 132 17.41 -15.30 -4.34
C LYS A 132 17.55 -16.61 -3.60
N SER A 133 18.24 -17.55 -4.24
CA SER A 133 18.72 -18.78 -3.64
C SER A 133 19.42 -18.43 -2.33
N PHE A 134 18.76 -18.67 -1.21
CA PHE A 134 19.39 -18.63 0.10
C PHE A 134 20.15 -19.96 0.23
N SER A 135 21.35 -20.02 -0.36
CA SER A 135 22.29 -21.10 -0.10
C SER A 135 22.70 -21.00 1.36
N GLY A 136 22.23 -21.95 2.16
CA GLY A 136 22.53 -22.00 3.58
C GLY A 136 24.02 -22.18 3.86
N GLN A 137 24.51 -21.36 4.77
CA GLN A 137 25.58 -21.64 5.74
C GLN A 137 25.13 -20.83 6.98
N GLY A 138 24.74 -21.41 8.11
CA GLY A 138 25.39 -22.50 8.80
C GLY A 138 26.62 -21.96 9.51
N CYS A 139 26.44 -21.23 10.61
CA CYS A 139 27.46 -21.05 11.66
C CYS A 139 26.78 -20.70 12.98
N PHE A 140 26.57 -21.73 13.80
CA PHE A 140 26.73 -21.58 15.24
C PHE A 140 28.22 -21.40 15.50
N CYS A 141 28.58 -20.31 16.19
CA CYS A 141 29.73 -20.20 17.08
C CYS A 141 29.27 -19.32 18.24
#